data_AF-A0A6A6YUL4-F1
#
_entry.id   AF-A0A6A6YUL4-F1
#
_cell.length_a   1.000
_cell.length_b   1.000
_cell.length_c   1.000
_cell.angle_alpha   90.00
_cell.angle_beta   90.00
_cell.angle_gamma   90.00
#
_symmetry.space_group_name_H-M   'P 1'
#
loop_
_entity.id
_entity.type
_entity.pdbx_description
1 polymer ?
#
loop_
_entity_poly.entity_id
_entity_poly.type
_entity_poly.pdbx_seq_one_letter_code
_entity_poly.pdbx_strand_id
1 'polypeptide(L)'
;MTLFDEKIGDDQWEEWKRRVLDAKKEIAAFVASRRPGRGAEVLDWFQGSFSWGLTEDSPQHFGPFIISDFVEGIHLSDILRDPADKKRLCLNPQIDGKTLENVFSQIADITLQLFKFNFDHIGAISNASSTGSWSVIRRPLTYSMNELATTAFYPVDKFPTAPFASAGEYFRSLVSKQKTHL
;
A
#
# COMPACT_ATOMS: atom_id res chain seq x y z
N MET A 1 4.37 0.32 16.52
CA MET A 1 5.37 -0.69 16.17
C MET A 1 4.73 -2.05 16.39
N THR A 2 4.29 -2.71 15.34
CA THR A 2 3.65 -4.03 15.41
C THR A 2 4.48 -4.96 14.54
N LEU A 3 4.93 -6.07 15.13
CA LEU A 3 6.02 -6.93 14.68
C LEU A 3 5.45 -8.17 13.97
N PHE A 4 6.02 -8.56 12.83
CA PHE A 4 5.82 -9.89 12.24
C PHE A 4 7.17 -10.42 11.74
N ASP A 5 7.56 -11.61 12.21
CA ASP A 5 8.77 -12.35 11.84
C ASP A 5 8.34 -13.66 11.17
N GLU A 6 8.84 -13.93 9.97
CA GLU A 6 8.63 -15.20 9.28
C GLU A 6 9.93 -15.57 8.53
N LYS A 7 10.60 -16.63 8.99
CA LYS A 7 11.83 -17.14 8.37
C LYS A 7 11.51 -17.91 7.10
N ILE A 8 11.85 -17.33 5.95
CA ILE A 8 11.84 -17.98 4.63
C ILE A 8 13.23 -18.60 4.39
N GLY A 9 13.29 -19.80 3.81
CA GLY A 9 14.57 -20.49 3.52
C GLY A 9 15.40 -19.84 2.40
N ASP A 10 16.73 -20.02 2.47
CA ASP A 10 17.75 -19.26 1.73
C ASP A 10 17.55 -19.14 0.19
N ASP A 11 17.07 -20.18 -0.48
CA ASP A 11 16.83 -20.12 -1.95
C ASP A 11 15.57 -19.32 -2.32
N GLN A 12 14.51 -19.45 -1.52
CA GLN A 12 13.29 -18.66 -1.67
C GLN A 12 13.53 -17.20 -1.26
N TRP A 13 14.44 -17.00 -0.30
CA TRP A 13 14.91 -15.70 0.15
C TRP A 13 15.64 -14.94 -0.95
N GLU A 14 16.62 -15.54 -1.63
CA GLU A 14 17.38 -14.86 -2.69
C GLU A 14 16.51 -14.54 -3.94
N GLU A 15 15.57 -15.43 -4.27
CA GLU A 15 14.58 -15.16 -5.32
C GLU A 15 13.61 -14.04 -4.93
N TRP A 16 13.12 -14.04 -3.70
CA TRP A 16 12.28 -12.97 -3.15
C TRP A 16 13.02 -11.63 -3.11
N LYS A 17 14.27 -11.63 -2.64
CA LYS A 17 15.15 -10.47 -2.53
C LYS A 17 15.43 -9.83 -3.89
N ARG A 18 15.72 -10.64 -4.92
CA ARG A 18 15.88 -10.14 -6.30
C ARG A 18 14.59 -9.47 -6.81
N ARG A 19 13.43 -10.06 -6.53
CA ARG A 19 12.11 -9.53 -6.95
C ARG A 19 11.77 -8.20 -6.28
N VAL A 20 12.17 -8.01 -5.02
CA VAL A 20 11.87 -6.76 -4.31
C VAL A 20 12.90 -5.67 -4.61
N LEU A 21 14.17 -6.01 -4.83
CA LEU A 21 15.18 -5.06 -5.31
C LEU A 21 14.86 -4.55 -6.73
N ASP A 22 14.29 -5.40 -7.59
CA ASP A 22 13.77 -4.96 -8.89
C ASP A 22 12.61 -3.97 -8.69
N ALA A 23 11.64 -4.32 -7.84
CA ALA A 23 10.53 -3.43 -7.46
C ALA A 23 11.02 -2.05 -6.91
N LYS A 24 12.24 -1.97 -6.36
CA LYS A 24 12.91 -0.74 -5.88
C LYS A 24 13.14 0.31 -6.94
N LYS A 25 13.82 -0.09 -8.00
CA LYS A 25 14.07 0.77 -9.15
C LYS A 25 12.78 1.06 -9.89
N GLU A 26 11.85 0.11 -9.84
CA GLU A 26 10.56 0.25 -10.44
C GLU A 26 9.76 1.40 -9.80
N ILE A 27 9.31 1.29 -8.56
CA ILE A 27 8.35 2.27 -7.99
C ILE A 27 8.88 3.71 -8.07
N ALA A 28 10.19 3.92 -7.86
CA ALA A 28 10.80 5.24 -8.00
C ALA A 28 10.68 5.81 -9.42
N ALA A 29 10.97 5.00 -10.44
CA ALA A 29 10.82 5.41 -11.84
C ALA A 29 9.35 5.66 -12.23
N PHE A 30 8.39 4.93 -11.63
CA PHE A 30 6.97 5.17 -11.84
C PHE A 30 6.57 6.56 -11.36
N VAL A 31 6.91 6.88 -10.12
CA VAL A 31 6.58 8.17 -9.50
C VAL A 31 7.23 9.33 -10.28
N ALA A 32 8.48 9.16 -10.72
CA ALA A 32 9.18 10.12 -11.58
C ALA A 32 8.44 10.42 -12.88
N SER A 33 7.98 9.36 -13.55
CA SER A 33 7.36 9.46 -14.88
C SER A 33 6.02 10.19 -14.87
N ARG A 34 5.39 10.34 -13.70
CA ARG A 34 4.03 10.89 -13.55
C ARG A 34 4.00 12.26 -12.86
N ARG A 35 5.09 12.73 -12.24
CA ARG A 35 5.18 14.08 -11.65
C ARG A 35 5.86 15.06 -12.63
N PRO A 36 5.23 16.19 -12.99
CA PRO A 36 5.90 17.25 -13.74
C PRO A 36 6.88 18.01 -12.84
N GLY A 37 8.18 17.91 -13.11
CA GLY A 37 9.25 18.66 -12.44
C GLY A 37 10.29 17.79 -11.73
N ARG A 38 11.56 17.92 -12.17
CA ARG A 38 12.83 17.23 -11.80
C ARG A 38 12.77 15.70 -11.63
N GLY A 39 13.72 15.00 -12.28
CA GLY A 39 13.81 13.54 -12.30
C GLY A 39 13.85 12.91 -10.91
N ALA A 40 13.38 11.67 -10.81
CA ALA A 40 13.48 10.93 -9.56
C ALA A 40 14.94 10.55 -9.29
N GLU A 41 15.47 11.05 -8.18
CA GLU A 41 16.66 10.48 -7.57
C GLU A 41 16.19 9.52 -6.48
N VAL A 42 16.63 8.26 -6.56
CA VAL A 42 16.62 7.37 -5.39
C VAL A 42 17.81 7.82 -4.56
N LEU A 43 17.56 8.76 -3.64
CA LEU A 43 18.60 9.29 -2.77
C LEU A 43 18.89 8.30 -1.64
N ASP A 44 20.18 8.02 -1.49
CA ASP A 44 20.69 7.20 -0.40
C ASP A 44 20.64 8.01 0.91
N TRP A 45 19.97 7.40 1.88
CA TRP A 45 19.86 7.67 3.31
C TRP A 45 19.60 9.06 3.92
N PHE A 46 19.86 10.24 3.35
CA PHE A 46 19.78 11.46 4.20
C PHE A 46 19.32 12.83 3.66
N GLN A 47 18.71 12.97 2.48
CA GLN A 47 18.18 14.30 2.06
C GLN A 47 16.82 14.27 1.32
N GLY A 48 15.77 13.75 1.99
CA GLY A 48 14.35 14.10 1.75
C GLY A 48 13.62 13.52 0.52
N SER A 49 12.31 13.28 0.70
CA SER A 49 11.30 12.79 -0.27
C SER A 49 11.31 11.29 -0.62
N PHE A 50 10.67 10.47 0.23
CA PHE A 50 10.35 9.05 0.05
C PHE A 50 11.55 8.11 -0.22
N SER A 51 12.15 7.56 0.83
CA SER A 51 13.05 6.41 0.74
C SER A 51 12.31 5.15 1.16
N TRP A 52 12.72 3.98 0.68
CA TRP A 52 12.14 2.72 1.13
C TRP A 52 13.14 1.60 0.92
N GLY A 53 13.01 0.54 1.70
CA GLY A 53 14.01 -0.52 1.73
C GLY A 53 13.45 -1.85 2.21
N LEU A 54 14.27 -2.87 2.06
CA LEU A 54 13.98 -4.22 2.49
C LEU A 54 14.40 -4.44 3.94
N THR A 55 14.01 -5.59 4.49
CA THR A 55 14.45 -6.06 5.81
C THR A 55 15.95 -5.90 6.00
N GLU A 56 16.77 -6.30 5.03
CA GLU A 56 18.24 -6.20 5.12
C GLU A 56 18.78 -4.77 5.09
N ASP A 57 18.05 -3.87 4.42
CA ASP A 57 18.39 -2.44 4.38
C ASP A 57 17.98 -1.76 5.71
N SER A 58 17.23 -2.45 6.58
CA SER A 58 16.74 -1.89 7.84
C SER A 58 17.79 -2.06 8.93
N PRO A 59 18.13 -1.00 9.72
CA PRO A 59 19.13 -1.06 10.78
C PRO A 59 18.90 -2.16 11.84
N GLN A 60 17.71 -2.78 11.88
CA GLN A 60 17.38 -3.87 12.80
C GLN A 60 16.51 -4.97 12.15
N HIS A 61 16.56 -5.16 10.82
CA HIS A 61 15.79 -6.22 10.14
C HIS A 61 14.27 -6.15 10.33
N PHE A 62 13.69 -4.93 10.31
CA PHE A 62 12.27 -4.70 10.66
C PHE A 62 11.23 -5.02 9.57
N GLY A 63 11.59 -5.80 8.54
CA GLY A 63 10.73 -6.00 7.38
C GLY A 63 10.85 -4.85 6.36
N PRO A 64 10.10 -4.91 5.24
CA PRO A 64 10.03 -3.82 4.27
C PRO A 64 9.54 -2.52 4.91
N PHE A 65 10.18 -1.40 4.59
CA PHE A 65 9.86 -0.10 5.18
C PHE A 65 9.78 1.00 4.14
N ILE A 66 9.00 2.04 4.44
CA ILE A 66 8.95 3.31 3.71
C ILE A 66 9.26 4.42 4.71
N ILE A 67 10.27 5.23 4.39
CA ILE A 67 10.62 6.48 5.06
C ILE A 67 10.04 7.60 4.22
N SER A 68 9.22 8.45 4.82
CA SER A 68 8.71 9.66 4.18
C SER A 68 9.01 10.87 5.05
N ASP A 69 8.88 12.05 4.48
CA ASP A 69 8.89 13.28 5.25
C ASP A 69 7.80 13.20 6.33
N PHE A 70 8.14 13.62 7.55
CA PHE A 70 7.19 13.63 8.65
C PHE A 70 6.17 14.74 8.40
N VAL A 71 4.90 14.36 8.28
CA VAL A 71 3.80 15.31 8.18
C VAL A 71 3.26 15.55 9.58
N GLU A 72 3.56 16.72 10.15
CA GLU A 72 2.97 17.14 11.42
C GLU A 72 1.46 17.32 11.27
N GLY A 73 0.68 16.71 12.16
CA GLY A 73 -0.77 16.77 12.10
C GLY A 73 -1.46 15.93 13.15
N ILE A 74 -2.79 15.99 13.13
CA ILE A 74 -3.68 15.18 13.99
C ILE A 74 -4.26 14.08 13.12
N HIS A 75 -4.33 12.86 13.62
CA HIS A 75 -4.97 11.77 12.90
C HIS A 75 -6.45 12.09 12.64
N LEU A 76 -6.89 11.90 11.40
CA LEU A 76 -8.29 12.13 11.03
C LEU A 76 -9.25 11.28 11.89
N SER A 77 -8.85 10.06 12.27
CA SER A 77 -9.62 9.22 13.18
C SER A 77 -9.89 9.87 14.54
N ASP A 78 -8.94 10.65 15.07
CA ASP A 78 -9.11 11.33 16.36
C ASP A 78 -10.07 12.52 16.24
N ILE A 79 -10.13 13.17 15.08
CA ILE A 79 -11.08 14.24 14.77
C ILE A 79 -12.49 13.66 14.60
N LEU A 80 -12.62 12.53 13.91
CA LEU A 80 -13.91 11.95 13.57
C LEU A 80 -14.54 11.13 14.71
N ARG A 81 -13.75 10.62 15.66
CA ARG A 81 -14.22 9.69 16.68
C ARG A 81 -15.12 10.34 17.72
N ASP A 82 -16.15 9.60 18.14
CA ASP A 82 -17.00 9.98 19.25
C ASP A 82 -16.20 10.10 20.56
N PRO A 83 -16.16 11.29 21.19
CA PRO A 83 -15.48 11.45 22.47
C PRO A 83 -16.12 10.64 23.62
N ALA A 84 -17.39 10.25 23.49
CA ALA A 84 -18.13 9.48 24.49
C ALA A 84 -17.78 7.99 24.47
N ASP A 85 -17.62 7.39 23.29
CA ASP A 85 -17.15 6.00 23.14
C ASP A 85 -15.78 5.99 22.46
N LYS A 86 -14.76 6.31 23.24
CA LYS A 86 -13.38 6.19 22.76
C LYS A 86 -13.11 4.73 22.35
N LYS A 87 -13.55 3.70 23.05
CA LYS A 87 -13.11 2.33 22.72
C LYS A 87 -13.53 1.86 21.32
N ARG A 88 -14.61 2.43 20.76
CA ARG A 88 -15.07 2.12 19.41
C ARG A 88 -14.65 3.17 18.39
N LEU A 89 -14.44 2.73 17.15
CA LEU A 89 -14.29 3.60 15.99
C LEU A 89 -15.67 4.02 15.49
N CYS A 90 -16.38 4.82 16.27
CA CYS A 90 -17.68 5.38 15.90
C CYS A 90 -17.52 6.86 15.54
N LEU A 91 -18.22 7.30 14.48
CA LEU A 91 -18.27 8.71 14.10
C LEU A 91 -18.98 9.51 15.20
N ASN A 92 -18.40 10.64 15.61
CA ASN A 92 -19.00 11.55 16.56
C ASN A 92 -20.35 12.05 16.02
N PRO A 93 -21.49 11.74 16.68
CA PRO A 93 -22.81 12.16 16.20
C PRO A 93 -23.03 13.68 16.30
N GLN A 94 -22.17 14.38 17.05
CA GLN A 94 -22.19 15.83 17.23
C GLN A 94 -21.06 16.52 16.45
N ILE A 95 -20.45 15.84 15.48
CA ILE A 95 -19.42 16.47 14.64
C ILE A 95 -20.01 17.64 13.86
N ASP A 96 -19.28 18.74 13.82
CA ASP A 96 -19.65 19.92 13.05
C ASP A 96 -19.74 19.58 11.55
N GLY A 97 -20.85 19.98 10.92
CA GLY A 97 -21.12 19.68 9.51
C GLY A 97 -20.09 20.25 8.55
N LYS A 98 -19.55 21.44 8.86
CA LYS A 98 -18.50 22.08 8.05
C LYS A 98 -17.17 21.32 8.13
N THR A 99 -16.85 20.78 9.30
CA THR A 99 -15.69 19.88 9.47
C THR A 99 -15.84 18.64 8.60
N LEU A 100 -17.03 18.04 8.59
CA LEU A 100 -17.31 16.86 7.77
C LEU A 100 -17.24 17.17 6.26
N GLU A 101 -17.79 18.31 5.84
CA GLU A 101 -17.71 18.81 4.45
C GLU A 101 -16.25 19.00 3.99
N ASN A 102 -15.42 19.62 4.82
CA ASN A 102 -14.00 19.82 4.52
C ASN A 102 -13.26 18.48 4.35
N VAL A 103 -13.52 17.51 5.24
CA VAL A 103 -12.90 16.18 5.17
C VAL A 103 -13.33 15.46 3.89
N PHE A 104 -14.62 15.42 3.58
CA PHE A 104 -15.10 14.78 2.37
C PHE A 104 -14.60 15.45 1.10
N SER A 105 -14.49 16.78 1.09
CA SER A 105 -13.93 17.53 -0.05
C SER A 105 -12.47 17.12 -0.30
N GLN A 106 -11.64 17.05 0.74
CA GLN A 106 -10.25 16.60 0.59
C GLN A 106 -10.13 15.14 0.13
N ILE A 107 -10.96 14.23 0.67
CA ILE A 107 -11.01 12.83 0.24
C ILE A 107 -11.42 12.75 -1.24
N ALA A 108 -12.42 13.53 -1.65
CA ALA A 108 -12.86 13.59 -3.04
C ALA A 108 -11.74 14.09 -3.95
N ASP A 109 -11.04 15.16 -3.59
CA ASP A 109 -9.92 15.71 -4.35
C ASP A 109 -8.76 14.70 -4.50
N ILE A 110 -8.42 13.98 -3.43
CA ILE A 110 -7.41 12.91 -3.48
C ILE A 110 -7.89 11.79 -4.41
N THR A 111 -9.14 11.37 -4.27
CA THR A 111 -9.73 10.31 -5.10
C THR A 111 -9.74 10.70 -6.58
N LEU A 112 -10.09 11.95 -6.90
CA LEU A 112 -10.06 12.47 -8.27
C LEU A 112 -8.65 12.50 -8.84
N GLN A 113 -7.64 12.85 -8.03
CA GLN A 113 -6.24 12.78 -8.45
C GLN A 113 -5.81 11.35 -8.72
N LEU A 114 -6.20 10.40 -7.88
CA LEU A 114 -5.92 8.98 -8.07
C LEU A 114 -6.64 8.41 -9.30
N PHE A 115 -7.84 8.89 -9.62
CA PHE A 115 -8.60 8.45 -10.79
C PHE A 115 -7.95 8.83 -12.13
N LYS A 116 -7.05 9.81 -12.15
CA LYS A 116 -6.27 10.15 -13.36
C LYS A 116 -5.33 9.03 -13.79
N PHE A 117 -5.01 8.09 -12.90
CA PHE A 117 -4.21 6.92 -13.23
C PHE A 117 -5.10 5.84 -13.83
N ASN A 118 -5.13 5.77 -15.16
CA ASN A 118 -5.84 4.72 -15.88
C ASN A 118 -4.94 3.48 -16.01
N PHE A 119 -5.30 2.42 -15.31
CA PHE A 119 -4.66 1.10 -15.43
C PHE A 119 -5.67 0.09 -15.97
N ASP A 120 -5.22 -0.77 -16.87
CA ASP A 120 -6.10 -1.76 -17.50
C ASP A 120 -6.43 -2.94 -16.57
N HIS A 121 -5.76 -3.06 -15.42
CA HIS A 121 -5.95 -4.12 -14.45
C HIS A 121 -5.84 -3.62 -13.01
N ILE A 122 -6.41 -4.37 -12.06
CA ILE A 122 -6.27 -4.16 -10.62
C ILE A 122 -5.16 -5.09 -10.11
N GLY A 123 -4.06 -4.52 -9.64
CA GLY A 123 -2.88 -5.27 -9.23
C GLY A 123 -1.72 -4.39 -8.79
N ALA A 124 -0.57 -5.00 -8.56
CA ALA A 124 0.67 -4.29 -8.31
C ALA A 124 1.39 -3.99 -9.65
N ILE A 125 1.95 -2.77 -9.72
CA ILE A 125 2.70 -2.26 -10.86
C ILE A 125 4.12 -2.83 -10.89
N SER A 126 4.68 -2.96 -12.10
CA SER A 126 6.06 -3.35 -12.37
C SER A 126 6.53 -2.61 -13.63
N ASN A 127 7.84 -2.38 -13.75
CA ASN A 127 8.46 -1.80 -14.94
C ASN A 127 8.97 -2.92 -15.82
N ALA A 128 8.60 -2.93 -17.09
CA ALA A 128 9.32 -3.75 -18.04
C ALA A 128 10.70 -3.11 -18.30
N SER A 129 11.75 -3.65 -17.65
CA SER A 129 13.13 -3.11 -17.67
C SER A 129 13.69 -2.87 -19.08
N SER A 130 13.14 -3.54 -20.10
CA SER A 130 13.51 -3.40 -21.52
C SER A 130 12.84 -2.24 -22.25
N THR A 131 11.66 -1.77 -21.80
CA THR A 131 10.87 -0.73 -22.50
C THR A 131 10.61 0.51 -21.65
N GLY A 132 10.92 0.47 -20.35
CA GLY A 132 10.60 1.55 -19.41
C GLY A 132 9.09 1.71 -19.16
N SER A 133 8.27 0.78 -19.69
CA SER A 133 6.82 0.85 -19.63
C SER A 133 6.28 0.28 -18.34
N TRP A 134 5.34 1.02 -17.76
CA TRP A 134 4.61 0.66 -16.55
C TRP A 134 3.44 -0.24 -16.86
N SER A 135 3.36 -1.39 -16.19
CA SER A 135 2.24 -2.32 -16.36
C SER A 135 1.85 -2.98 -15.04
N VAL A 136 0.58 -3.38 -14.94
CA VAL A 136 0.03 -4.06 -13.78
C VAL A 136 0.11 -5.56 -14.01
N ILE A 137 1.16 -6.20 -13.51
CA ILE A 137 1.45 -7.61 -13.83
C ILE A 137 1.43 -8.53 -12.61
N ARG A 138 1.34 -7.98 -11.40
CA ARG A 138 1.36 -8.75 -10.14
C ARG A 138 0.04 -8.62 -9.39
N ARG A 139 -0.22 -9.58 -8.49
CA ARG A 139 -1.39 -9.57 -7.61
C ARG A 139 -1.52 -8.24 -6.83
N PRO A 140 -2.74 -7.81 -6.49
CA PRO A 140 -2.91 -6.70 -5.55
C PRO A 140 -2.29 -7.02 -4.19
N LEU A 141 -1.70 -6.02 -3.56
CA LEU A 141 -1.29 -6.05 -2.16
C LEU A 141 -2.25 -5.14 -1.39
N THR A 142 -3.08 -5.73 -0.53
CA THR A 142 -4.15 -4.99 0.17
C THR A 142 -4.03 -5.19 1.67
N TYR A 143 -4.45 -4.19 2.42
CA TYR A 143 -4.52 -4.27 3.88
C TYR A 143 -5.34 -5.49 4.33
N SER A 144 -6.49 -5.76 3.70
CA SER A 144 -7.30 -6.94 4.01
C SER A 144 -6.54 -8.26 3.80
N MET A 145 -5.73 -8.37 2.74
CA MET A 145 -4.90 -9.57 2.54
C MET A 145 -3.82 -9.69 3.63
N ASN A 146 -3.24 -8.57 4.06
CA ASN A 146 -2.32 -8.56 5.19
C ASN A 146 -3.01 -9.06 6.47
N GLU A 147 -4.14 -8.47 6.87
CA GLU A 147 -4.89 -8.87 8.06
C GLU A 147 -5.31 -10.35 8.03
N LEU A 148 -5.75 -10.85 6.87
CA LEU A 148 -6.10 -12.26 6.73
C LEU A 148 -4.89 -13.17 6.95
N ALA A 149 -3.72 -12.80 6.41
CA ALA A 149 -2.50 -13.58 6.58
C ALA A 149 -1.98 -13.54 8.02
N THR A 150 -1.94 -12.35 8.62
CA THR A 150 -1.24 -12.10 9.89
C THR A 150 -2.11 -12.34 11.12
N THR A 151 -3.43 -12.16 11.02
CA THR A 151 -4.35 -12.23 12.16
C THR A 151 -5.30 -13.42 12.07
N ALA A 152 -5.74 -13.79 10.86
CA ALA A 152 -6.66 -14.89 10.65
C ALA A 152 -5.99 -16.20 10.19
N PHE A 153 -4.65 -16.23 10.11
CA PHE A 153 -3.84 -17.37 9.64
C PHE A 153 -4.32 -17.92 8.28
N TYR A 154 -4.78 -17.04 7.39
CA TYR A 154 -5.16 -17.44 6.04
C TYR A 154 -3.95 -18.00 5.28
N PRO A 155 -4.09 -19.14 4.60
CA PRO A 155 -3.01 -19.66 3.77
C PRO A 155 -2.66 -18.69 2.63
N VAL A 156 -1.41 -18.21 2.62
CA VAL A 156 -0.91 -17.20 1.66
C VAL A 156 -0.94 -17.71 0.21
N ASP A 157 -0.85 -19.03 0.02
CA ASP A 157 -0.98 -19.73 -1.27
C ASP A 157 -2.40 -19.65 -1.85
N LYS A 158 -3.42 -19.41 -1.02
CA LYS A 158 -4.80 -19.19 -1.46
C LYS A 158 -5.08 -17.74 -1.87
N PHE A 159 -4.10 -16.84 -1.79
CA PHE A 159 -4.25 -15.50 -2.37
C PHE A 159 -4.13 -15.53 -3.89
N PRO A 160 -4.78 -14.59 -4.61
CA PRO A 160 -4.58 -14.42 -6.04
C PRO A 160 -3.10 -14.28 -6.37
N THR A 161 -2.64 -14.91 -7.43
CA THR A 161 -1.26 -14.80 -7.92
C THR A 161 -1.13 -13.80 -9.07
N ALA A 162 -2.25 -13.51 -9.75
CA ALA A 162 -2.36 -12.63 -10.90
C ALA A 162 -3.14 -11.33 -10.58
N PRO A 163 -2.99 -10.28 -11.41
CA PRO A 163 -3.88 -9.12 -11.37
C PRO A 163 -5.30 -9.48 -11.86
N PHE A 164 -6.26 -8.58 -11.65
CA PHE A 164 -7.65 -8.72 -12.10
C PHE A 164 -7.94 -7.82 -13.29
N ALA A 165 -8.62 -8.32 -14.31
CA ALA A 165 -8.96 -7.54 -15.51
C ALA A 165 -10.14 -6.59 -15.28
N SER A 166 -10.90 -6.77 -14.18
CA SER A 166 -12.04 -5.91 -13.87
C SER A 166 -12.32 -5.83 -12.37
N ALA A 167 -13.05 -4.78 -11.97
CA ALA A 167 -13.59 -4.65 -10.62
C ALA A 167 -14.50 -5.84 -10.24
N GLY A 168 -15.27 -6.37 -11.20
CA GLY A 168 -16.16 -7.51 -10.95
C GLY A 168 -15.42 -8.80 -10.60
N GLU A 169 -14.27 -9.07 -11.21
CA GLU A 169 -13.39 -10.18 -10.80
C GLU A 169 -12.78 -9.96 -9.43
N TYR A 170 -12.29 -8.76 -9.17
CA TYR A 170 -11.73 -8.38 -7.88
C TYR A 170 -12.74 -8.55 -6.74
N PHE A 171 -13.96 -8.03 -6.88
CA PHE A 171 -15.00 -8.16 -5.86
C PHE A 171 -15.44 -9.61 -5.64
N ARG A 172 -15.54 -10.43 -6.70
CA ARG A 172 -15.80 -11.87 -6.55
C ARG A 172 -14.69 -12.56 -5.75
N SER A 173 -13.43 -12.21 -6.00
CA SER A 173 -12.30 -12.73 -5.23
C SER A 173 -12.38 -12.33 -3.76
N LEU A 174 -12.74 -11.07 -3.45
CA LEU A 174 -12.92 -10.60 -2.08
C LEU A 174 -14.02 -11.36 -1.33
N VAL A 175 -15.20 -11.51 -1.96
CA VAL A 175 -16.33 -12.24 -1.36
C VAL A 175 -15.96 -13.71 -1.10
N SER A 176 -15.26 -14.36 -2.03
CA SER A 176 -14.81 -15.75 -1.84
C SER A 176 -13.88 -15.89 -0.63
N LYS A 177 -12.95 -14.93 -0.43
CA LYS A 177 -12.06 -14.92 0.74
C LYS A 177 -12.85 -14.74 2.03
N GLN A 178 -13.75 -13.77 2.08
CA GLN A 178 -14.58 -13.51 3.27
C GLN A 178 -15.45 -14.71 3.64
N LYS A 179 -16.03 -15.41 2.66
CA LYS A 179 -16.81 -16.65 2.90
C LYS A 179 -15.98 -17.81 3.44
N THR A 180 -14.69 -17.88 3.11
CA THR A 180 -13.80 -18.96 3.56
C THR A 180 -13.30 -18.72 4.99
N HIS A 181 -13.43 -17.49 5.48
CA HIS A 181 -12.98 -17.05 6.81
C HIS A 181 -14.07 -16.96 7.88
N LEU A 182 -15.33 -17.14 7.48
CA LEU A 182 -16.47 -17.33 8.38
C LEU A 182 -16.72 -18.83 8.57
#